data_AF-A0A5S5MC90-F1
#
_entry.id   AF-A0A5S5MC90-F1
#
_cell.length_a   1.000
_cell.length_b   1.000
_cell.length_c   1.000
_cell.angle_alpha   90.00
_cell.angle_beta   90.00
_cell.angle_gamma   90.00
#
_symmetry.space_group_name_H-M   'P 1'
#
loop_
_entity.id
_entity.type
_entity.pdbx_description
1 polymer ?
#
loop_
_entity_poly.entity_id
_entity_poly.type
_entity_poly.pdbx_seq_one_letter_code
_entity_poly.pdbx_strand_id
1 'polypeptide(L)'
;MKKRINHKILAEILGQHPLHVRRLRIGECLPRPNKALLLGDSLGIPPYHFMWPERYGNPWPIIEAHWPEVESYLKARLSGDRPALPDCLAAFGQQPEKEYVDSKAG
;
A
#
# COMPACT_ATOMS: atom_id res chain seq x y z
N MET A 1 8.68 17.14 -12.39
CA MET A 1 9.15 15.75 -12.52
C MET A 1 8.12 14.82 -11.89
N LYS A 2 7.56 13.84 -12.62
CA LYS A 2 6.71 12.80 -12.01
C LYS A 2 7.59 11.97 -11.08
N LYS A 3 7.40 12.10 -9.76
CA LYS A 3 8.10 11.31 -8.75
C LYS A 3 7.65 9.87 -8.92
N ARG A 4 8.56 8.97 -9.31
CA ARG A 4 8.22 7.56 -9.57
C ARG A 4 8.55 6.73 -8.34
N ILE A 5 7.63 5.84 -7.97
CA ILE A 5 7.86 4.80 -6.96
C ILE A 5 9.12 4.01 -7.31
N ASN A 6 10.05 3.89 -6.35
CA ASN A 6 11.18 2.99 -6.46
C ASN A 6 10.74 1.55 -6.14
N HIS A 7 10.35 0.82 -7.18
CA HIS A 7 9.86 -0.55 -7.07
C HIS A 7 10.88 -1.54 -6.47
N LYS A 8 12.17 -1.19 -6.34
CA LYS A 8 13.17 -2.07 -5.72
C LYS A 8 12.92 -2.30 -4.24
N ILE A 9 12.50 -1.27 -3.51
CA ILE A 9 12.24 -1.34 -2.06
C ILE A 9 11.03 -2.23 -1.79
N LEU A 10 9.95 -2.03 -2.54
CA LEU A 10 8.76 -2.88 -2.45
C LEU A 10 9.04 -4.31 -2.91
N ALA A 11 9.94 -4.50 -3.87
CA ALA A 11 10.39 -5.81 -4.32
C ALA A 11 11.16 -6.57 -3.24
N GLU A 12 12.02 -5.88 -2.50
CA GLU A 12 12.74 -6.44 -1.35
C GLU A 12 11.78 -6.91 -0.26
N ILE A 13 10.82 -6.05 0.13
CA ILE A 13 9.75 -6.38 1.08
C ILE A 13 8.97 -7.62 0.64
N LEU A 14 8.63 -7.69 -0.64
CA LEU A 14 7.85 -8.80 -1.17
C LEU A 14 8.69 -10.04 -1.49
N GLY A 15 10.02 -9.96 -1.47
CA GLY A 15 10.90 -11.00 -2.03
C GLY A 15 10.51 -11.34 -3.48
N GLN A 16 10.31 -10.32 -4.32
CA GLN A 16 9.88 -10.45 -5.71
C GLN A 16 10.73 -9.57 -6.64
N HIS A 17 10.63 -9.80 -7.95
CA HIS A 17 11.27 -8.93 -8.92
C HIS A 17 10.56 -7.57 -9.01
N PRO A 18 11.27 -6.42 -9.18
CA PRO A 18 10.65 -5.08 -9.28
C PRO A 18 9.57 -4.94 -10.36
N LEU A 19 9.67 -5.73 -11.44
CA LEU A 19 8.61 -5.78 -12.46
C LEU A 19 7.28 -6.29 -11.90
N HIS A 20 7.30 -7.25 -10.97
CA HIS A 20 6.09 -7.76 -10.35
C HIS A 20 5.35 -6.66 -9.57
N VAL A 21 6.09 -5.87 -8.79
CA VAL A 21 5.55 -4.70 -8.07
C VAL A 21 4.93 -3.70 -9.04
N ARG A 22 5.62 -3.39 -10.15
CA ARG A 22 5.08 -2.49 -11.18
C ARG A 22 3.73 -2.99 -11.70
N ARG A 23 3.60 -4.29 -11.96
CA ARG A 23 2.36 -4.92 -12.46
C ARG A 23 1.22 -4.86 -11.43
N LEU A 24 1.52 -5.10 -10.14
CA LEU A 24 0.58 -4.92 -9.05
C LEU A 24 0.06 -3.48 -8.98
N ARG A 25 0.96 -2.50 -9.07
CA ARG A 25 0.63 -1.07 -9.00
C ARG A 25 -0.32 -0.62 -10.10
N ILE A 26 -0.10 -1.08 -11.32
CA ILE A 26 -0.90 -0.70 -12.50
C ILE A 26 -2.13 -1.59 -12.70
N GLY A 27 -2.41 -2.52 -11.78
CA GLY A 27 -3.57 -3.40 -11.85
C GLY A 27 -3.47 -4.52 -12.90
N GLU A 28 -2.28 -4.78 -13.46
CA GLU A 28 -2.07 -5.91 -14.40
C GLU A 28 -2.17 -7.26 -13.69
N CYS A 29 -1.97 -7.30 -12.37
CA CYS A 29 -2.20 -8.48 -11.55
C CYS A 29 -2.61 -8.08 -10.13
N LEU A 30 -3.27 -9.01 -9.43
CA LEU A 30 -3.59 -8.87 -8.01
C LEU A 30 -2.56 -9.61 -7.14
N PRO A 31 -2.23 -9.09 -5.96
CA PRO A 31 -1.33 -9.77 -5.04
C PRO A 31 -2.02 -11.02 -4.47
N ARG A 32 -1.27 -12.10 -4.30
CA ARG A 32 -1.73 -13.24 -3.48
C ARG A 32 -1.96 -12.77 -2.03
N PRO A 33 -2.85 -13.42 -1.25
CA PRO A 33 -3.18 -12.98 0.12
C PRO A 33 -1.95 -12.75 1.02
N ASN A 34 -0.96 -13.64 0.97
CA ASN A 34 0.28 -13.48 1.72
C ASN A 34 1.10 -12.25 1.31
N LYS A 35 1.09 -11.87 0.02
CA LYS A 35 1.78 -10.67 -0.46
C LYS A 35 1.00 -9.40 -0.11
N ALA A 36 -0.32 -9.46 -0.11
CA ALA A 36 -1.15 -8.36 0.38
C ALA A 36 -0.92 -8.10 1.87
N LEU A 37 -0.80 -9.16 2.67
CA LEU A 37 -0.42 -9.07 4.09
C LEU A 37 0.96 -8.42 4.26
N LEU A 38 1.98 -8.88 3.53
CA LEU A 38 3.32 -8.28 3.62
C LEU A 38 3.35 -6.80 3.22
N LEU A 39 2.62 -6.42 2.16
CA LEU A 39 2.48 -5.02 1.78
C LEU A 39 1.77 -4.23 2.86
N GLY A 40 0.66 -4.77 3.38
CA GLY A 40 -0.13 -4.12 4.40
C GLY A 40 0.65 -3.89 5.69
N ASP A 41 1.32 -4.92 6.18
CA ASP A 41 2.17 -4.84 7.37
C ASP A 41 3.31 -3.85 7.18
N SER A 42 3.91 -3.80 5.99
CA SER A 42 5.04 -2.91 5.69
C SER A 42 4.63 -1.46 5.49
N LEU A 43 3.42 -1.21 4.99
CA LEU A 43 2.89 0.12 4.73
C LEU A 43 1.94 0.61 5.82
N GLY A 44 1.61 -0.22 6.82
CA GLY A 44 0.59 0.11 7.82
C GLY A 44 -0.81 0.28 7.23
N ILE A 45 -1.09 -0.39 6.10
CA ILE A 45 -2.36 -0.30 5.38
C ILE A 45 -3.05 -1.66 5.46
N PRO A 46 -4.37 -1.73 5.73
CA PRO A 46 -5.06 -3.01 5.73
C PRO A 46 -4.92 -3.75 4.37
N PRO A 47 -4.66 -5.07 4.36
CA PRO A 47 -4.31 -5.82 3.16
C PRO A 47 -5.42 -5.81 2.09
N TYR A 48 -6.67 -5.62 2.49
CA TYR A 48 -7.81 -5.58 1.58
C TYR A 48 -7.76 -4.39 0.60
N HIS A 49 -7.06 -3.29 0.93
CA HIS A 49 -6.84 -2.18 -0.02
C HIS A 49 -5.99 -2.60 -1.23
N PHE A 50 -5.11 -3.60 -1.06
CA PHE A 50 -4.30 -4.15 -2.15
C PHE A 50 -4.99 -5.30 -2.88
N MET A 51 -5.87 -6.04 -2.21
CA MET A 51 -6.61 -7.17 -2.80
C MET A 51 -7.85 -6.73 -3.57
N TRP A 52 -8.57 -5.73 -3.05
CA TRP A 52 -9.81 -5.21 -3.63
C TRP A 52 -9.81 -3.67 -3.65
N PRO A 53 -8.86 -3.04 -4.38
CA PRO A 53 -8.72 -1.58 -4.42
C PRO A 53 -9.98 -0.86 -4.92
N GLU A 54 -10.76 -1.50 -5.80
CA GLU A 54 -12.03 -0.95 -6.30
C GLU A 54 -13.12 -0.85 -5.23
N ARG A 55 -13.02 -1.65 -4.16
CA ARG A 55 -14.03 -1.69 -3.07
C ARG A 55 -13.63 -0.85 -1.87
N TYR A 56 -12.34 -0.82 -1.56
CA TYR A 56 -11.84 -0.20 -0.32
C TYR A 56 -11.00 1.04 -0.60
N GLY A 57 -10.82 1.43 -1.85
CA GLY A 57 -9.97 2.54 -2.26
C GLY A 57 -8.55 2.08 -2.58
N ASN A 58 -8.05 2.53 -3.73
CA ASN A 58 -6.73 2.20 -4.24
C ASN A 58 -5.64 3.03 -3.50
N PRO A 59 -4.69 2.40 -2.80
CA PRO A 59 -3.66 3.12 -2.05
C PRO A 59 -2.52 3.65 -2.93
N TRP A 60 -2.33 3.10 -4.14
CA TRP A 60 -1.19 3.42 -5.00
C TRP A 60 -1.05 4.91 -5.38
N PRO A 61 -2.12 5.67 -5.69
CA PRO A 61 -2.02 7.09 -5.99
C PRO A 61 -1.47 7.92 -4.82
N ILE A 62 -1.89 7.61 -3.59
CA ILE A 62 -1.40 8.30 -2.38
C ILE A 62 0.07 7.94 -2.11
N ILE A 63 0.40 6.65 -2.21
CA ILE A 63 1.80 6.19 -2.08
C ILE A 63 2.71 6.88 -3.12
N GLU A 64 2.24 7.05 -4.35
CA GLU A 64 3.01 7.72 -5.42
C GLU A 64 3.17 9.21 -5.16
N ALA A 65 2.10 9.90 -4.74
CA ALA A 65 2.14 11.33 -4.42
C ALA A 65 3.09 11.64 -3.25
N HIS A 66 3.14 10.76 -2.25
CA HIS A 66 3.95 10.91 -1.04
C HIS A 66 5.22 10.04 -1.04
N TRP A 67 5.68 9.58 -2.22
CA TRP A 67 6.75 8.58 -2.30
C TRP A 67 8.01 8.90 -1.49
N PRO A 68 8.57 10.12 -1.45
CA PRO A 68 9.78 10.39 -0.65
C PRO A 68 9.63 10.13 0.86
N GLU A 69 8.43 10.40 1.39
CA GLU A 69 8.09 10.16 2.80
C GLU A 69 7.92 8.66 3.05
N VAL A 70 7.16 7.99 2.18
CA VAL A 70 6.96 6.53 2.23
C VAL A 70 8.28 5.78 2.06
N GLU A 71 9.15 6.23 1.15
CA GLU A 71 10.47 5.63 0.92
C GLU A 71 11.37 5.75 2.15
N SER A 72 11.40 6.92 2.80
CA SER A 72 12.16 7.13 4.03
C SER A 72 11.66 6.22 5.15
N TYR A 73 10.34 6.13 5.31
CA TYR A 73 9.68 5.23 6.25
C TYR A 73 10.04 3.76 5.99
N LEU A 74 9.91 3.28 4.76
CA LEU A 74 10.20 1.89 4.40
C LEU A 74 11.68 1.54 4.59
N LYS A 75 12.61 2.46 4.25
CA LYS A 75 14.04 2.26 4.47
C LYS A 75 14.38 2.12 5.95
N ALA A 76 13.82 2.99 6.79
CA ALA A 76 14.00 2.91 8.24
C ALA A 76 13.44 1.58 8.81
N ARG A 77 12.30 1.10 8.30
CA ARG A 77 11.80 -0.22 8.69
C ARG A 77 12.70 -1.37 8.26
N LEU A 78 13.27 -1.30 7.05
CA LEU A 78 14.21 -2.30 6.54
C LEU A 78 15.54 -2.30 7.32
N SER A 79 15.98 -1.16 7.88
CA SER A 79 17.13 -1.10 8.79
C SER A 79 16.84 -1.61 10.22
N GLY A 80 15.59 -1.97 10.52
CA GLY A 80 15.15 -2.44 11.83
C GLY A 80 14.62 -1.34 12.75
N ASP A 81 14.55 -0.10 12.29
CA ASP A 81 13.94 1.01 13.04
C ASP A 81 12.42 0.87 13.07
N ARG A 82 11.80 1.59 14.01
CA ARG A 82 10.34 1.66 14.16
C ARG A 82 9.86 3.12 14.01
N PRO A 83 9.98 3.71 12.81
CA PRO A 83 9.49 5.06 12.55
C PRO A 83 7.97 5.13 12.75
N ALA A 84 7.47 6.32 13.09
CA ALA A 84 6.04 6.61 13.06
C ALA A 84 5.48 6.38 11.65
N LEU A 85 4.23 5.90 11.58
CA LEU A 85 3.52 5.73 10.32
C LEU A 85 3.25 7.11 9.68
N PRO A 86 3.64 7.34 8.42
CA PRO A 86 3.28 8.55 7.68
C PRO A 86 1.78 8.82 7.69
N ASP A 87 1.38 10.08 7.89
CA ASP A 87 -0.03 10.48 7.95
C ASP A 87 -0.79 10.10 6.66
N CYS A 88 -0.10 10.20 5.52
CA CYS A 88 -0.64 9.80 4.21
C CYS A 88 -1.01 8.30 4.13
N LEU A 89 -0.34 7.44 4.90
CA LEU A 89 -0.65 6.01 4.99
C LEU A 89 -1.66 5.73 6.10
N ALA A 90 -1.60 6.47 7.21
CA ALA A 90 -2.53 6.36 8.34
C ALA A 90 -3.99 6.61 7.93
N ALA A 91 -4.22 7.42 6.89
CA ALA A 91 -5.54 7.68 6.31
C ALA A 91 -6.28 6.39 5.87
N PHE A 92 -5.56 5.33 5.49
CA PHE A 92 -6.16 4.04 5.10
C PHE A 92 -6.47 3.12 6.28
N GLY A 93 -5.95 3.43 7.48
CA GLY A 93 -6.26 2.69 8.71
C GLY A 93 -7.63 3.06 9.31
N GLN A 94 -8.24 4.15 8.84
CA GLN A 94 -9.59 4.55 9.23
C GLN A 94 -10.59 3.75 8.38
N GLN A 95 -11.32 2.81 9.01
CA GLN A 95 -12.17 1.84 8.32
C GLN A 95 -13.15 2.46 7.31
N PRO A 96 -13.36 1.84 6.13
CA PRO A 96 -14.47 2.14 5.22
C PRO A 96 -15.80 1.43 5.58
N GLU A 97 -15.87 0.66 6.67
CA GLU A 97 -17.02 -0.22 6.94
C GLU A 97 -18.37 0.49 7.19
N LYS A 98 -18.39 1.82 7.38
CA LYS A 98 -19.67 2.53 7.59
C LYS A 98 -20.48 2.80 6.32
N GLU A 99 -19.87 2.98 5.14
CA GLU A 99 -20.65 3.50 3.99
C GLU A 99 -21.35 2.43 3.14
N TYR A 100 -20.90 1.16 3.17
CA TYR A 100 -21.53 0.10 2.36
C TYR A 100 -22.78 -0.50 3.03
N VAL A 101 -22.90 -0.41 4.36
CA VAL A 101 -24.07 -0.92 5.10
C VAL A 101 -25.23 0.07 5.01
N ASP A 102 -24.95 1.38 5.05
CA ASP A 102 -25.99 2.41 4.96
C ASP A 102 -26.54 2.59 3.53
N SER A 103 -25.76 2.27 2.49
CA SER A 103 -26.22 2.38 1.09
C SER A 103 -27.21 1.28 0.65
N LYS A 104 -27.49 0.29 1.52
CA LYS A 104 -28.47 -0.79 1.28
C LYS A 104 -29.61 -0.83 2.28
N ALA A 105 -29.67 0.14 3.20
CA ALA A 105 -30.71 0.26 4.22
C ALA A 105 -31.76 1.34 3.93
N GLY A 106 -31.73 1.95 2.73
CA GLY A 106 -32.71 2.94 2.26
C GLY A 106 -33.56 2.42 1.10
#